data_AF-Q8KRC5-F1
#
_entry.id   AF-Q8KRC5-F1
#
_cell.length_a   1.000
_cell.length_b   1.000
_cell.length_c   1.000
_cell.angle_alpha   90.00
_cell.angle_beta   90.00
_cell.angle_gamma   90.00
#
_symmetry.space_group_name_H-M   'P 1'
#
loop_
_entity.id
_entity.type
_entity.pdbx_description
1 polymer ?
#
loop_
_entity_poly.entity_id
_entity_poly.type
_entity_poly.pdbx_seq_one_letter_code
_entity_poly.pdbx_strand_id
1 'polypeptide(L)'
;KLRRRAAVAESESREKRGDLTGALALAEQLLTMDPYSEEAWRRLMRLHYVAGDRMAALNAFERCRRLLREELDTTPLPQTVALAREIERGPPAPKQVPPPTSRLPLSVLRPPVLVGRETEWARMEAAWEAGQTIFISGEPGVGKTRLAHDFAASRGNYLLLEARPGEQSVPYSSHVRLVRQMLARVPDPNLPRWVRRELARLLPDQAGQEGLPPPMADEADRSRFLEAQCQLVYQLAASMDAMVADDLQFMDSATAEFAVLMLSRRHAPEPGGRFPRFIDTYRTDELSPQATVFVQQLVTAGLAILVELQPLGSAAVGALLQSLELPGAEKLVQDVTRHTGGNPLFITETLKYLLETGGLERGWPEHVPASGRGQQLIQQRLERLSPSALLVARLAALAKTDFTLELASEVLEMNPLALVTHVAELEGAQILRGERFTNDLLFEVVRQGWPGALGTLLHRRLAVALEQRGAAPVVVAQHWLDGHEPRRAAPFLVSAANAEAAALRHLEAALLYHRAAALLDETGHAAEAALVRGRVRNIPTA
;
A
#
# COMPACT_ATOMS: atom_id res chain seq x y z
N LYS A 1 -66.16 -3.69 18.33
CA LYS A 1 -65.80 -3.20 16.97
C LYS A 1 -65.45 -1.70 16.92
N LEU A 2 -66.24 -0.79 17.51
CA LEU A 2 -65.94 0.66 17.53
C LEU A 2 -64.65 1.05 18.29
N ARG A 3 -64.44 0.53 19.51
CA ARG A 3 -63.22 0.80 20.31
C ARG A 3 -61.91 0.34 19.64
N ARG A 4 -61.92 -0.81 18.95
CA ARG A 4 -60.75 -1.35 18.23
C ARG A 4 -60.37 -0.49 17.02
N ARG A 5 -61.36 -0.05 16.23
CA ARG A 5 -61.13 0.87 15.10
C ARG A 5 -60.58 2.23 15.57
N ALA A 6 -61.09 2.74 16.69
CA ALA A 6 -60.58 3.96 17.30
C ALA A 6 -59.13 3.82 17.79
N ALA A 7 -58.78 2.69 18.44
CA ALA A 7 -57.42 2.42 18.91
C ALA A 7 -56.40 2.21 17.76
N VAL A 8 -56.81 1.58 16.65
CA VAL A 8 -55.96 1.47 15.45
C VAL A 8 -55.71 2.85 14.83
N ALA A 9 -56.75 3.66 14.63
CA ALA A 9 -56.62 5.00 14.06
C ALA A 9 -55.80 5.95 14.94
N GLU A 10 -55.95 5.87 16.27
CA GLU A 10 -55.15 6.67 17.21
C GLU A 10 -53.68 6.22 17.25
N SER A 11 -53.41 4.92 17.17
CA SER A 11 -52.05 4.39 17.03
C SER A 11 -51.38 4.88 15.74
N GLU A 12 -52.10 4.94 14.62
CA GLU A 12 -51.61 5.49 13.34
C GLU A 12 -51.36 7.00 13.41
N SER A 13 -52.24 7.74 14.07
CA SER A 13 -52.11 9.18 14.27
C SER A 13 -50.89 9.53 15.13
N ARG A 14 -50.58 8.72 16.15
CA ARG A 14 -49.40 8.92 17.02
C ARG A 14 -48.10 8.57 16.33
N GLU A 15 -48.07 7.49 15.56
CA GLU A 15 -46.94 7.12 14.71
C GLU A 15 -46.58 8.26 13.73
N LYS A 16 -47.59 8.84 13.05
CA LYS A 16 -47.39 9.97 12.13
C LYS A 16 -46.88 11.25 12.81
N ARG A 17 -47.13 11.41 14.11
CA ARG A 17 -46.67 12.54 14.94
C ARG A 17 -45.33 12.27 15.63
N GLY A 18 -44.72 11.11 15.42
CA GLY A 18 -43.44 10.72 16.04
C GLY A 18 -43.56 10.21 17.48
N ASP A 19 -44.76 10.09 18.04
CA ASP A 19 -45.01 9.50 19.37
C ASP A 19 -45.03 7.97 19.28
N LEU A 20 -43.85 7.38 19.09
CA LEU A 20 -43.68 5.93 18.95
C LEU A 20 -44.02 5.17 20.24
N THR A 21 -43.69 5.75 21.40
CA THR A 21 -43.99 5.16 22.72
C THR A 21 -45.50 5.06 22.95
N GLY A 22 -46.25 6.12 22.64
CA GLY A 22 -47.71 6.09 22.72
C GLY A 22 -48.36 5.17 21.69
N ALA A 23 -47.79 5.06 20.48
CA ALA A 23 -48.26 4.13 19.46
C ALA A 23 -48.05 2.65 19.85
N LEU A 24 -46.91 2.32 20.48
CA LEU A 24 -46.60 0.98 21.00
C LEU A 24 -47.56 0.56 22.12
N ALA A 25 -47.81 1.45 23.10
CA ALA A 25 -48.75 1.16 24.18
C ALA A 25 -50.17 0.84 23.65
N LEU A 26 -50.60 1.53 22.60
CA LEU A 26 -51.88 1.25 21.94
C LEU A 26 -51.88 -0.08 21.17
N ALA A 27 -50.75 -0.47 20.56
CA ALA A 27 -50.60 -1.75 19.89
C ALA A 27 -50.63 -2.94 20.88
N GLU A 28 -50.01 -2.79 22.05
CA GLU A 28 -50.10 -3.78 23.14
C GLU A 28 -51.53 -3.88 23.69
N GLN A 29 -52.22 -2.76 23.88
CA GLN A 29 -53.64 -2.76 24.29
C GLN A 29 -54.55 -3.46 23.27
N LEU A 30 -54.27 -3.31 21.96
CA LEU A 30 -54.97 -4.02 20.90
C LEU A 30 -54.80 -5.54 21.02
N LEU A 31 -53.61 -6.01 21.40
CA LEU A 31 -53.33 -7.43 21.62
C LEU A 31 -53.96 -7.97 22.91
N THR A 32 -54.07 -7.16 23.96
CA THR A 32 -54.82 -7.55 25.17
C THR A 32 -56.31 -7.74 24.88
N MET A 33 -56.88 -6.95 23.96
CA MET A 33 -58.28 -7.06 23.56
C MET A 33 -58.56 -8.21 22.58
N ASP A 34 -57.62 -8.53 21.70
CA ASP A 34 -57.72 -9.63 20.74
C ASP A 34 -56.33 -10.22 20.46
N PRO A 35 -55.90 -11.22 21.27
CA PRO A 35 -54.59 -11.86 21.10
C PRO A 35 -54.41 -12.59 19.76
N TYR A 36 -55.50 -12.97 19.09
CA TYR A 36 -55.46 -13.72 17.83
C TYR A 36 -55.43 -12.81 16.59
N SER A 37 -55.45 -11.49 16.80
CA SER A 37 -55.38 -10.50 15.73
C SER A 37 -53.97 -10.38 15.14
N GLU A 38 -53.68 -11.10 14.07
CA GLU A 38 -52.42 -10.97 13.33
C GLU A 38 -52.15 -9.54 12.82
N GLU A 39 -53.20 -8.75 12.54
CA GLU A 39 -53.06 -7.34 12.17
C GLU A 39 -52.47 -6.50 13.32
N ALA A 40 -52.83 -6.81 14.56
CA ALA A 40 -52.32 -6.13 15.75
C ALA A 40 -50.88 -6.56 16.04
N TRP A 41 -50.56 -7.84 15.85
CA TRP A 41 -49.19 -8.35 15.92
C TRP A 41 -48.27 -7.70 14.87
N ARG A 42 -48.71 -7.62 13.60
CA ARG A 42 -47.96 -6.92 12.55
C ARG A 42 -47.72 -5.45 12.87
N ARG A 43 -48.69 -4.79 13.51
CA ARG A 43 -48.55 -3.39 13.92
C ARG A 43 -47.53 -3.23 15.05
N LEU A 44 -47.56 -4.11 16.06
CA LEU A 44 -46.54 -4.14 17.12
C LEU A 44 -45.13 -4.39 16.54
N MET A 45 -45.01 -5.36 15.62
CA MET A 45 -43.76 -5.67 14.91
C MET A 45 -43.23 -4.45 14.14
N ARG A 46 -44.08 -3.75 13.39
CA ARG A 46 -43.70 -2.53 12.65
C ARG A 46 -43.26 -1.39 13.57
N LEU A 47 -43.96 -1.16 14.68
CA LEU A 47 -43.63 -0.07 15.60
C LEU A 47 -42.31 -0.31 16.32
N HIS A 48 -42.02 -1.54 16.77
CA HIS A 48 -40.70 -1.87 17.32
C HIS A 48 -39.58 -1.68 16.28
N TYR A 49 -39.85 -2.09 15.04
CA TYR A 49 -38.90 -1.94 13.95
C TYR A 49 -38.62 -0.48 13.58
N VAL A 50 -39.64 0.37 13.51
CA VAL A 50 -39.50 1.83 13.27
C VAL A 50 -38.83 2.53 14.46
N ALA A 51 -39.03 2.04 15.69
CA ALA A 51 -38.33 2.51 16.89
C ALA A 51 -36.85 2.05 16.95
N GLY A 52 -36.37 1.27 15.97
CA GLY A 52 -34.99 0.78 15.90
C GLY A 52 -34.71 -0.49 16.72
N ASP A 53 -35.72 -1.04 17.40
CA ASP A 53 -35.60 -2.25 18.21
C ASP A 53 -35.99 -3.51 17.41
N ARG A 54 -35.08 -3.91 16.52
CA ARG A 54 -35.25 -5.08 15.64
C ARG A 54 -35.44 -6.38 16.42
N MET A 55 -34.75 -6.53 17.56
CA MET A 55 -34.88 -7.73 18.39
C MET A 55 -36.27 -7.83 19.01
N ALA A 56 -36.82 -6.72 19.52
CA ALA A 56 -38.19 -6.69 20.02
C ALA A 56 -39.22 -7.02 18.93
N ALA A 57 -39.00 -6.55 17.69
CA ALA A 57 -39.89 -6.83 16.56
C ALA A 57 -39.92 -8.33 16.16
N LEU A 58 -38.76 -9.00 16.12
CA LEU A 58 -38.68 -10.44 15.84
C LEU A 58 -39.20 -11.30 17.01
N ASN A 59 -38.96 -10.86 18.25
CA ASN A 59 -39.54 -11.52 19.42
C ASN A 59 -41.08 -11.43 19.41
N ALA A 60 -41.66 -10.33 18.93
CA ALA A 60 -43.12 -10.22 18.75
C ALA A 60 -43.65 -11.20 17.69
N PHE A 61 -42.91 -11.43 16.59
CA PHE A 61 -43.26 -12.45 15.60
C PHE A 61 -43.23 -13.87 16.19
N GLU A 62 -42.18 -14.22 16.93
CA GLU A 62 -42.07 -15.54 17.56
C GLU A 62 -43.19 -15.79 18.57
N ARG A 63 -43.58 -14.76 19.33
CA ARG A 63 -44.75 -14.82 20.23
C ARG A 63 -46.05 -15.06 19.46
N CYS A 64 -46.26 -14.35 18.36
CA CYS A 64 -47.42 -14.54 17.49
C CYS A 64 -47.46 -15.97 16.89
N ARG A 65 -46.32 -16.43 16.36
CA ARG A 65 -46.17 -17.77 15.76
C ARG A 65 -46.44 -18.88 16.76
N ARG A 66 -45.93 -18.75 17.98
CA ARG A 66 -46.17 -19.71 19.06
C ARG A 66 -47.65 -19.73 19.46
N LEU A 67 -48.26 -18.57 19.69
CA LEU A 67 -49.66 -18.45 20.07
C LEU A 67 -50.61 -19.08 19.04
N LEU A 68 -50.43 -18.79 17.75
CA LEU A 68 -51.27 -19.35 16.68
C LEU A 68 -51.11 -20.86 16.51
N ARG A 69 -49.91 -21.39 16.79
CA ARG A 69 -49.62 -22.82 16.72
C ARG A 69 -50.19 -23.58 17.91
N GLU A 70 -50.09 -23.02 19.11
CA GLU A 70 -50.56 -23.66 20.35
C GLU A 70 -52.09 -23.64 20.46
N GLU A 71 -52.73 -22.51 20.12
CA GLU A 71 -54.17 -22.31 20.38
C GLU A 71 -55.06 -22.59 19.16
N LEU A 72 -54.53 -22.48 17.94
CA LEU A 72 -55.31 -22.60 16.70
C LEU A 72 -54.76 -23.64 15.72
N ASP A 73 -53.63 -24.30 16.04
CA ASP A 73 -52.90 -25.23 15.15
C ASP A 73 -52.68 -24.69 13.73
N THR A 74 -52.46 -23.37 13.62
CA THR A 74 -52.23 -22.68 12.35
C THR A 74 -50.88 -21.99 12.32
N THR A 75 -50.35 -21.76 11.13
CA THR A 75 -49.16 -20.92 10.91
C THR A 75 -49.56 -19.47 10.64
N PRO A 76 -48.73 -18.47 10.99
CA PRO A 76 -49.00 -17.08 10.67
C PRO A 76 -49.29 -16.85 9.18
N LEU A 77 -50.16 -15.90 8.88
CA LEU A 77 -50.52 -15.52 7.52
C LEU A 77 -49.27 -15.13 6.70
N PRO A 78 -49.29 -15.30 5.37
CA PRO A 78 -48.17 -14.98 4.49
C PRO A 78 -47.64 -13.55 4.65
N GLN A 79 -48.53 -12.60 4.93
CA GLN A 79 -48.19 -11.18 5.16
C GLN A 79 -47.44 -10.96 6.48
N THR A 80 -47.72 -11.76 7.51
CA THR A 80 -47.05 -11.71 8.82
C THR A 80 -45.64 -12.33 8.71
N VAL A 81 -45.53 -13.45 7.98
CA VAL A 81 -44.25 -14.08 7.64
C VAL A 81 -43.41 -13.17 6.72
N ALA A 82 -44.03 -12.50 5.75
CA ALA A 82 -43.35 -11.55 4.87
C ALA A 82 -42.76 -10.37 5.65
N LEU A 83 -43.52 -9.81 6.60
CA LEU A 83 -43.01 -8.76 7.48
C LEU A 83 -41.85 -9.23 8.37
N ALA A 84 -41.93 -10.45 8.93
CA ALA A 84 -40.82 -11.02 9.69
C ALA A 84 -39.56 -11.17 8.81
N ARG A 85 -39.71 -11.67 7.57
CA ARG A 85 -38.62 -11.74 6.60
C ARG A 85 -38.07 -10.37 6.21
N GLU A 86 -38.91 -9.35 6.11
CA GLU A 86 -38.49 -7.97 5.87
C GLU A 86 -37.67 -7.42 7.06
N ILE A 87 -38.11 -7.68 8.30
CA ILE A 87 -37.39 -7.28 9.52
C ILE A 87 -36.10 -8.09 9.72
N GLU A 88 -36.10 -9.38 9.35
CA GLU A 88 -34.93 -10.26 9.34
C GLU A 88 -33.92 -9.87 8.27
N ARG A 89 -34.36 -9.38 7.11
CA ARG A 89 -33.49 -8.75 6.12
C ARG A 89 -32.96 -7.40 6.61
N GLY A 90 -33.67 -6.79 7.57
CA GLY A 90 -33.45 -5.42 8.01
C GLY A 90 -33.86 -4.44 6.91
N PRO A 91 -33.66 -3.12 7.11
CA PRO A 91 -33.53 -2.27 5.95
C PRO A 91 -32.38 -2.89 5.15
N PRO A 92 -32.34 -2.77 3.80
CA PRO A 92 -31.05 -2.91 3.13
C PRO A 92 -30.11 -2.09 4.00
N ALA A 93 -29.09 -2.74 4.62
CA ALA A 93 -28.15 -2.09 5.53
C ALA A 93 -28.00 -0.71 4.95
N PRO A 94 -28.27 0.39 5.70
CA PRO A 94 -28.27 1.71 5.10
C PRO A 94 -27.09 1.63 4.20
N LYS A 95 -27.31 1.83 2.90
CA LYS A 95 -26.17 2.21 2.12
C LYS A 95 -25.70 3.37 3.02
N GLN A 96 -24.61 3.16 3.76
CA GLN A 96 -23.43 3.91 3.46
C GLN A 96 -23.45 3.95 1.93
N VAL A 97 -24.28 4.87 1.41
CA VAL A 97 -23.84 5.87 0.49
C VAL A 97 -22.58 6.26 1.24
N PRO A 98 -21.42 5.70 0.85
CA PRO A 98 -20.20 6.29 1.36
C PRO A 98 -20.42 7.77 1.10
N PRO A 99 -20.30 8.62 2.15
CA PRO A 99 -20.81 10.00 2.15
C PRO A 99 -20.57 10.56 0.77
N PRO A 100 -21.64 10.92 0.01
CA PRO A 100 -21.70 10.72 -1.44
C PRO A 100 -20.29 10.77 -1.95
N THR A 101 -19.67 9.60 -2.22
CA THR A 101 -18.34 9.65 -2.78
C THR A 101 -18.57 10.42 -4.05
N SER A 102 -18.27 11.72 -4.01
CA SER A 102 -18.21 12.56 -5.17
C SER A 102 -17.34 11.70 -6.04
N ARG A 103 -17.89 11.12 -7.09
CA ARG A 103 -17.12 10.23 -7.95
C ARG A 103 -16.11 11.17 -8.53
N LEU A 104 -14.95 11.24 -7.86
CA LEU A 104 -13.92 12.19 -8.18
C LEU A 104 -13.66 11.95 -9.66
N PRO A 105 -13.77 13.00 -10.49
CA PRO A 105 -13.54 12.82 -11.92
C PRO A 105 -12.22 12.09 -12.13
N LEU A 106 -12.20 11.11 -13.02
CA LEU A 106 -11.00 10.32 -13.30
C LEU A 106 -9.83 11.22 -13.68
N SER A 107 -10.11 12.37 -14.30
CA SER A 107 -9.13 13.42 -14.59
C SER A 107 -8.40 13.91 -13.34
N VAL A 108 -9.06 14.06 -12.19
CA VAL A 108 -8.43 14.47 -10.92
C VAL A 108 -7.63 13.35 -10.28
N LEU A 109 -8.10 12.10 -10.41
CA LEU A 109 -7.38 10.93 -9.91
C LEU A 109 -6.15 10.60 -10.75
N ARG A 110 -6.22 10.87 -12.06
CA ARG A 110 -5.17 10.66 -13.05
C ARG A 110 -5.24 11.79 -14.07
N PRO A 111 -4.49 12.89 -13.83
CA PRO A 111 -4.40 13.98 -14.78
C PRO A 111 -4.07 13.46 -16.18
N PRO A 112 -4.86 13.84 -17.22
CA PRO A 112 -4.74 13.25 -18.54
C PRO A 112 -3.48 13.71 -19.29
N VAL A 113 -2.95 14.88 -18.93
CA VAL A 113 -1.82 15.54 -19.60
C VAL A 113 -0.69 15.76 -18.62
N LEU A 114 0.54 15.52 -19.07
CA LEU A 114 1.75 15.91 -18.37
C LEU A 114 2.01 17.39 -18.63
N VAL A 115 1.88 18.24 -17.61
CA VAL A 115 1.95 19.70 -17.74
C VAL A 115 3.19 20.27 -17.07
N GLY A 116 3.84 21.26 -17.70
CA GLY A 116 4.94 22.01 -17.08
C GLY A 116 6.23 21.21 -16.96
N ARG A 117 6.40 20.22 -17.84
CA ARG A 117 7.57 19.32 -17.91
C ARG A 117 8.26 19.36 -19.27
N GLU A 118 8.00 20.38 -20.07
CA GLU A 118 8.46 20.48 -21.46
C GLU A 118 9.99 20.59 -21.53
N THR A 119 10.60 21.33 -20.59
CA THR A 119 12.05 21.51 -20.53
C THR A 119 12.75 20.22 -20.11
N GLU A 120 12.23 19.57 -19.08
CA GLU A 120 12.74 18.29 -18.58
C GLU A 120 12.58 17.19 -19.62
N TRP A 121 11.43 17.14 -20.30
CA TRP A 121 11.18 16.24 -21.40
C TRP A 121 12.21 16.41 -22.51
N ALA A 122 12.43 17.65 -22.99
CA ALA A 122 13.42 17.93 -24.03
C ALA A 122 14.84 17.48 -23.65
N ARG A 123 15.24 17.66 -22.37
CA ARG A 123 16.52 17.16 -21.85
C ARG A 123 16.60 15.64 -21.87
N MET A 124 15.50 14.96 -21.51
CA MET A 124 15.41 13.50 -21.58
C MET A 124 15.46 13.00 -23.03
N GLU A 125 14.86 13.70 -24.00
CA GLU A 125 14.97 13.35 -25.42
C GLU A 125 16.42 13.41 -25.90
N ALA A 126 17.12 14.51 -25.59
CA ALA A 126 18.52 14.67 -25.98
C ALA A 126 19.41 13.57 -25.39
N ALA A 127 19.21 13.23 -24.11
CA ALA A 127 19.95 12.14 -23.46
C ALA A 127 19.62 10.76 -24.02
N TRP A 128 18.35 10.52 -24.37
CA TRP A 128 17.91 9.28 -24.99
C TRP A 128 18.61 9.03 -26.33
N GLU A 129 18.64 10.05 -27.19
CA GLU A 129 19.35 10.00 -28.48
C GLU A 129 20.86 9.84 -28.31
N ALA A 130 21.44 10.47 -27.29
CA ALA A 130 22.85 10.30 -26.92
C ALA A 130 23.16 8.93 -26.26
N GLY A 131 22.14 8.12 -25.97
CA GLY A 131 22.29 6.82 -25.32
C GLY A 131 22.73 6.88 -23.85
N GLN A 132 22.46 8.00 -23.19
CA GLN A 132 22.80 8.23 -21.79
C GLN A 132 21.75 7.61 -20.86
N THR A 133 22.17 7.21 -19.66
CA THR A 133 21.24 6.90 -18.57
C THR A 133 20.57 8.19 -18.10
N ILE A 134 19.28 8.14 -17.80
CA ILE A 134 18.52 9.31 -17.33
C ILE A 134 18.20 9.12 -15.85
N PHE A 135 18.76 9.98 -15.00
CA PHE A 135 18.37 10.07 -13.60
C PHE A 135 17.38 11.20 -13.40
N ILE A 136 16.32 10.97 -12.63
CA ILE A 136 15.30 11.95 -12.27
C ILE A 136 15.26 12.10 -10.75
N SER A 137 15.64 13.28 -10.25
CA SER A 137 15.56 13.63 -8.82
C SER A 137 14.43 14.60 -8.54
N GLY A 138 14.05 14.75 -7.27
CA GLY A 138 13.05 15.73 -6.85
C GLY A 138 12.28 15.29 -5.60
N GLU A 139 11.55 16.23 -5.02
CA GLU A 139 10.77 15.98 -3.80
C GLU A 139 9.68 14.91 -3.96
N PRO A 140 9.20 14.29 -2.86
CA PRO A 140 8.05 13.40 -2.89
C PRO A 140 6.81 14.06 -3.53
N GLY A 141 6.10 13.33 -4.40
CA GLY A 141 4.89 13.83 -5.05
C GLY A 141 5.10 14.83 -6.20
N VAL A 142 6.34 15.25 -6.52
CA VAL A 142 6.63 16.24 -7.57
C VAL A 142 6.34 15.73 -9.01
N GLY A 143 6.12 14.42 -9.18
CA GLY A 143 5.76 13.80 -10.46
C GLY A 143 6.87 13.01 -11.16
N LYS A 144 7.94 12.60 -10.45
CA LYS A 144 9.07 11.81 -11.00
C LYS A 144 8.62 10.55 -11.73
N THR A 145 7.88 9.67 -11.02
CA THR A 145 7.31 8.43 -11.56
C THR A 145 6.49 8.68 -12.82
N ARG A 146 5.64 9.71 -12.80
CA ARG A 146 4.78 10.05 -13.93
C ARG A 146 5.61 10.48 -15.15
N LEU A 147 6.60 11.35 -14.97
CA LEU A 147 7.49 11.79 -16.04
C LEU A 147 8.29 10.60 -16.62
N ALA A 148 8.92 9.79 -15.77
CA ALA A 148 9.70 8.62 -16.20
C ALA A 148 8.85 7.64 -17.01
N HIS A 149 7.66 7.34 -16.51
CA HIS A 149 6.73 6.40 -17.11
C HIS A 149 6.17 6.92 -18.44
N ASP A 150 5.69 8.16 -18.50
CA ASP A 150 5.16 8.75 -19.73
C ASP A 150 6.25 8.85 -20.80
N PHE A 151 7.48 9.21 -20.41
CA PHE A 151 8.61 9.23 -21.33
C PHE A 151 8.93 7.82 -21.85
N ALA A 152 9.10 6.83 -20.98
CA ALA A 152 9.39 5.46 -21.38
C ALA A 152 8.30 4.89 -22.32
N ALA A 153 7.03 5.12 -21.99
CA ALA A 153 5.89 4.72 -22.82
C ALA A 153 5.90 5.37 -24.20
N SER A 154 6.40 6.61 -24.33
CA SER A 154 6.55 7.29 -25.61
C SER A 154 7.65 6.70 -26.51
N ARG A 155 8.60 5.94 -25.93
CA ARG A 155 9.75 5.35 -26.66
C ARG A 155 9.52 3.91 -27.12
N GLY A 156 8.55 3.21 -26.52
CA GLY A 156 8.19 1.85 -26.90
C GLY A 156 7.94 0.95 -25.71
N ASN A 157 8.38 -0.31 -25.81
CA ASN A 157 8.18 -1.29 -24.76
C ASN A 157 9.10 -0.99 -23.58
N TYR A 158 8.56 -0.93 -22.38
CA TYR A 158 9.38 -0.73 -21.18
C TYR A 158 8.96 -1.65 -20.04
N LEU A 159 9.89 -1.81 -19.11
CA LEU A 159 9.70 -2.52 -17.85
C LEU A 159 9.82 -1.52 -16.70
N LEU A 160 8.89 -1.58 -15.76
CA LEU A 160 8.88 -0.75 -14.56
C LEU A 160 9.28 -1.60 -13.34
N LEU A 161 10.37 -1.21 -12.69
CA LEU A 161 10.82 -1.74 -11.41
C LEU A 161 10.55 -0.70 -10.33
N GLU A 162 9.50 -0.91 -9.54
CA GLU A 162 9.22 -0.08 -8.36
C GLU A 162 10.02 -0.62 -7.18
N ALA A 163 11.11 0.03 -6.77
CA ALA A 163 11.77 -0.28 -5.51
C ALA A 163 10.85 0.12 -4.34
N ARG A 164 10.80 -0.70 -3.29
CA ARG A 164 9.80 -0.55 -2.22
C ARG A 164 10.44 -0.38 -0.85
N PRO A 165 9.83 0.43 0.03
CA PRO A 165 10.26 0.52 1.42
C PRO A 165 10.42 -0.88 2.03
N GLY A 166 11.56 -1.14 2.68
CA GLY A 166 11.86 -2.44 3.31
C GLY A 166 12.76 -3.35 2.48
N GLU A 167 12.91 -3.10 1.18
CA GLU A 167 13.78 -3.94 0.34
C GLU A 167 15.27 -3.64 0.53
N GLN A 168 15.61 -2.39 0.84
CA GLN A 168 16.99 -1.91 1.04
C GLN A 168 17.86 -2.79 1.95
N SER A 169 17.26 -3.56 2.87
CA SER A 169 17.95 -4.44 3.80
C SER A 169 18.11 -5.88 3.32
N VAL A 170 17.37 -6.31 2.30
CA VAL A 170 17.34 -7.70 1.83
C VAL A 170 18.10 -7.82 0.50
N PRO A 171 19.23 -8.54 0.46
CA PRO A 171 20.05 -8.65 -0.74
C PRO A 171 19.29 -9.22 -1.93
N TYR A 172 19.46 -8.58 -3.08
CA TYR A 172 18.83 -8.94 -4.36
C TYR A 172 17.30 -8.94 -4.33
N SER A 173 16.63 -8.41 -3.30
CA SER A 173 15.16 -8.41 -3.21
C SER A 173 14.54 -7.68 -4.41
N SER A 174 15.09 -6.51 -4.76
CA SER A 174 14.63 -5.74 -5.91
C SER A 174 14.84 -6.50 -7.23
N HIS A 175 16.00 -7.15 -7.37
CA HIS A 175 16.36 -7.94 -8.55
C HIS A 175 15.52 -9.21 -8.70
N VAL A 176 15.25 -9.94 -7.61
CA VAL A 176 14.35 -11.10 -7.56
C VAL A 176 12.97 -10.71 -8.10
N ARG A 177 12.42 -9.60 -7.63
CA ARG A 177 11.12 -9.12 -8.11
C ARG A 177 11.16 -8.73 -9.58
N LEU A 178 12.20 -8.00 -10.00
CA LEU A 178 12.41 -7.63 -11.40
C LEU A 178 12.37 -8.88 -12.30
N VAL A 179 13.17 -9.88 -11.96
CA VAL A 179 13.26 -11.12 -12.73
C VAL A 179 11.92 -11.86 -12.76
N ARG A 180 11.21 -11.95 -11.63
CA ARG A 180 9.86 -12.56 -11.61
C ARG A 180 8.89 -11.83 -12.54
N GLN A 181 8.93 -10.50 -12.58
CA GLN A 181 8.09 -9.71 -13.50
C GLN A 181 8.47 -9.97 -14.97
N MET A 182 9.75 -10.09 -15.27
CA MET A 182 10.24 -10.40 -16.62
C MET A 182 9.80 -11.81 -17.06
N LEU A 183 9.96 -12.82 -16.20
CA LEU A 183 9.53 -14.20 -16.46
C LEU A 183 8.01 -14.33 -16.65
N ALA A 184 7.22 -13.51 -15.96
CA ALA A 184 5.78 -13.46 -16.17
C ALA A 184 5.39 -12.93 -17.56
N ARG A 185 6.22 -12.06 -18.17
CA ARG A 185 6.01 -11.52 -19.52
C ARG A 185 6.53 -12.45 -20.61
N VAL A 186 7.64 -13.13 -20.35
CA VAL A 186 8.27 -14.08 -21.25
C VAL A 186 8.28 -15.46 -20.58
N PRO A 187 7.17 -16.21 -20.66
CA PRO A 187 7.11 -17.55 -20.07
C PRO A 187 8.03 -18.50 -20.83
N ASP A 188 8.83 -19.26 -20.08
CA ASP A 188 9.86 -20.20 -20.57
C ASP A 188 10.86 -19.59 -21.56
N PRO A 189 11.69 -18.62 -21.11
CA PRO A 189 12.75 -18.08 -21.94
C PRO A 189 13.76 -19.17 -22.30
N ASN A 190 14.32 -19.11 -23.52
CA ASN A 190 15.35 -20.03 -23.97
C ASN A 190 16.73 -19.72 -23.33
N LEU A 191 16.82 -19.95 -22.02
CA LEU A 191 18.02 -19.72 -21.23
C LEU A 191 18.97 -20.92 -21.32
N PRO A 192 20.29 -20.70 -21.48
CA PRO A 192 21.29 -21.75 -21.34
C PRO A 192 21.16 -22.45 -19.98
N ARG A 193 21.46 -23.75 -19.95
CA ARG A 193 21.35 -24.59 -18.74
C ARG A 193 22.08 -23.99 -17.53
N TRP A 194 23.28 -23.44 -17.74
CA TRP A 194 24.08 -22.84 -16.68
C TRP A 194 23.46 -21.54 -16.13
N VAL A 195 22.78 -20.75 -16.97
CA VAL A 195 22.03 -19.55 -16.53
C VAL A 195 20.82 -19.95 -15.68
N ARG A 196 20.06 -20.98 -16.11
CA ARG A 196 18.93 -21.51 -15.31
C ARG A 196 19.39 -22.03 -13.95
N ARG A 197 20.55 -22.68 -13.90
CA ARG A 197 21.13 -23.17 -12.65
C ARG A 197 21.48 -22.05 -11.68
N GLU A 198 22.10 -20.96 -12.16
CA GLU A 198 22.46 -19.80 -11.33
C GLU A 198 21.23 -18.98 -10.92
N LEU A 199 20.21 -18.89 -11.77
CA LEU A 199 18.91 -18.27 -11.46
C LEU A 199 18.25 -18.90 -10.22
N ALA A 200 18.39 -20.22 -10.04
CA ALA A 200 17.84 -20.94 -8.91
C ALA A 200 18.40 -20.49 -7.55
N ARG A 201 19.53 -19.77 -7.50
CA ARG A 201 20.04 -19.15 -6.27
C ARG A 201 19.12 -18.07 -5.73
N LEU A 202 18.56 -17.26 -6.63
CA LEU A 202 17.67 -16.16 -6.30
C LEU A 202 16.19 -16.58 -6.33
N LEU A 203 15.85 -17.57 -7.17
CA LEU A 203 14.50 -18.09 -7.32
C LEU A 203 14.50 -19.62 -7.11
N PRO A 204 14.47 -20.10 -5.85
CA PRO A 204 14.51 -21.52 -5.54
C PRO A 204 13.43 -22.37 -6.23
N ASP A 205 12.27 -21.79 -6.50
CA ASP A 205 11.16 -22.39 -7.25
C ASP A 205 11.52 -22.71 -8.72
N GLN A 206 12.58 -22.10 -9.25
CA GLN A 206 13.09 -22.30 -10.60
C GLN A 206 14.21 -23.37 -10.67
N ALA A 207 14.53 -24.04 -9.56
CA ALA A 207 15.61 -25.04 -9.50
C ALA A 207 15.37 -26.28 -10.40
N GLY A 208 14.13 -26.56 -10.78
CA GLY A 208 13.79 -27.71 -11.60
C GLY A 208 14.26 -29.04 -10.99
N GLN A 209 14.63 -30.01 -11.84
CA GLN A 209 15.08 -31.34 -11.41
C GLN A 209 16.55 -31.36 -10.93
N GLU A 210 17.35 -30.34 -11.25
CA GLU A 210 18.77 -30.28 -10.85
C GLU A 210 18.96 -29.84 -9.39
N GLY A 211 17.93 -29.24 -8.80
CA GLY A 211 18.00 -28.72 -7.45
C GLY A 211 18.81 -27.42 -7.33
N LEU A 212 18.98 -26.96 -6.09
CA LEU A 212 19.71 -25.72 -5.81
C LEU A 212 21.21 -25.90 -6.07
N PRO A 213 21.89 -24.91 -6.66
CA PRO A 213 23.33 -24.96 -6.80
C PRO A 213 24.03 -24.86 -5.43
N PRO A 214 25.23 -25.44 -5.28
CA PRO A 214 25.99 -25.37 -4.03
C PRO A 214 26.37 -23.93 -3.69
N PRO A 215 26.61 -23.58 -2.41
CA PRO A 215 27.09 -22.26 -2.00
C PRO A 215 28.33 -21.81 -2.79
N MET A 216 28.47 -20.51 -3.02
CA MET A 216 29.63 -19.97 -3.75
C MET A 216 30.90 -20.18 -2.93
N ALA A 217 31.94 -20.75 -3.56
CA ALA A 217 33.21 -21.07 -2.92
C ALA A 217 34.27 -19.97 -3.13
N ASP A 218 34.27 -19.32 -4.29
CA ASP A 218 35.28 -18.33 -4.67
C ASP A 218 34.74 -17.21 -5.57
N GLU A 219 35.58 -16.21 -5.86
CA GLU A 219 35.19 -15.08 -6.72
C GLU A 219 34.85 -15.51 -8.15
N ALA A 220 35.35 -16.66 -8.62
CA ALA A 220 34.97 -17.18 -9.92
C ALA A 220 33.51 -17.68 -9.91
N ASP A 221 33.04 -18.27 -8.81
CA ASP A 221 31.62 -18.60 -8.61
C ASP A 221 30.76 -17.33 -8.62
N ARG A 222 31.17 -16.29 -7.89
CA ARG A 222 30.46 -14.99 -7.85
C ARG A 222 30.41 -14.34 -9.23
N SER A 223 31.53 -14.34 -9.95
CA SER A 223 31.61 -13.81 -11.31
C SER A 223 30.67 -14.57 -12.26
N ARG A 224 30.63 -15.92 -12.18
CA ARG A 224 29.69 -16.73 -12.97
C ARG A 224 28.23 -16.47 -12.63
N PHE A 225 27.92 -16.29 -11.34
CA PHE A 225 26.59 -15.91 -10.89
C PHE A 225 26.16 -14.56 -11.47
N LEU A 226 27.00 -13.52 -11.34
CA LEU A 226 26.73 -12.20 -11.89
C LEU A 226 26.61 -12.23 -13.43
N GLU A 227 27.45 -13.02 -14.10
CA GLU A 227 27.38 -13.24 -15.55
C GLU A 227 26.04 -13.86 -15.97
N ALA A 228 25.58 -14.89 -15.24
CA ALA A 228 24.28 -15.50 -15.49
C ALA A 228 23.15 -14.47 -15.34
N GLN A 229 23.23 -13.61 -14.33
CA GLN A 229 22.23 -12.56 -14.12
C GLN A 229 22.26 -11.51 -15.23
N CYS A 230 23.45 -11.13 -15.72
CA CYS A 230 23.56 -10.27 -16.90
C CYS A 230 22.90 -10.92 -18.11
N GLN A 231 23.26 -12.16 -18.44
CA GLN A 231 22.69 -12.88 -19.59
C GLN A 231 21.16 -13.01 -19.50
N LEU A 232 20.64 -13.29 -18.31
CA LEU A 232 19.21 -13.35 -18.05
C LEU A 232 18.53 -12.02 -18.40
N VAL A 233 19.05 -10.90 -17.89
CA VAL A 233 18.48 -9.58 -18.17
C VAL A 233 18.60 -9.24 -19.65
N TYR A 234 19.74 -9.53 -20.30
CA TYR A 234 19.90 -9.32 -21.74
C TYR A 234 18.87 -10.07 -22.58
N GLN A 235 18.65 -11.34 -22.28
CA GLN A 235 17.69 -12.17 -23.02
C GLN A 235 16.25 -11.73 -22.76
N LEU A 236 15.90 -11.48 -21.50
CA LEU A 236 14.54 -11.11 -21.13
C LEU A 236 14.18 -9.66 -21.50
N ALA A 237 15.18 -8.78 -21.58
CA ALA A 237 15.00 -7.38 -21.98
C ALA A 237 15.22 -7.14 -23.47
N ALA A 238 15.51 -8.18 -24.28
CA ALA A 238 15.81 -8.02 -25.71
C ALA A 238 14.70 -7.30 -26.49
N SER A 239 13.44 -7.41 -26.04
CA SER A 239 12.27 -6.73 -26.64
C SER A 239 11.90 -5.41 -25.96
N MET A 240 12.71 -4.93 -25.02
CA MET A 240 12.45 -3.72 -24.22
C MET A 240 13.32 -2.57 -24.72
N ASP A 241 12.70 -1.42 -24.96
CA ASP A 241 13.38 -0.18 -25.29
C ASP A 241 13.92 0.52 -24.03
N ALA A 242 13.19 0.43 -22.91
CA ALA A 242 13.58 1.03 -21.65
C ALA A 242 13.37 0.13 -20.42
N MET A 243 14.18 0.37 -19.40
CA MET A 243 13.96 -0.08 -18.03
C MET A 243 13.83 1.16 -17.15
N VAL A 244 12.70 1.25 -16.45
CA VAL A 244 12.44 2.32 -15.49
C VAL A 244 12.62 1.76 -14.09
N ALA A 245 13.58 2.26 -13.31
CA ALA A 245 13.69 1.93 -11.90
C ALA A 245 13.19 3.11 -11.07
N ASP A 246 12.05 2.94 -10.42
CA ASP A 246 11.40 3.96 -9.61
C ASP A 246 11.85 3.84 -8.15
N ASP A 247 12.08 4.99 -7.51
CA ASP A 247 12.46 5.13 -6.10
C ASP A 247 13.74 4.35 -5.70
N LEU A 248 14.84 4.58 -6.42
CA LEU A 248 16.15 3.94 -6.17
C LEU A 248 16.63 4.02 -4.71
N GLN A 249 16.18 5.01 -3.93
CA GLN A 249 16.52 5.09 -2.50
C GLN A 249 16.09 3.84 -1.69
N PHE A 250 15.12 3.07 -2.19
CA PHE A 250 14.68 1.81 -1.57
C PHE A 250 15.34 0.56 -2.15
N MET A 251 16.15 0.70 -3.20
CA MET A 251 16.85 -0.43 -3.83
C MET A 251 17.90 -1.01 -2.86
N ASP A 252 17.99 -2.33 -2.82
CA ASP A 252 19.01 -3.01 -2.02
C ASP A 252 20.42 -2.86 -2.63
N SER A 253 21.45 -2.86 -1.78
CA SER A 253 22.83 -2.60 -2.21
C SER A 253 23.35 -3.64 -3.18
N ALA A 254 22.94 -4.91 -3.06
CA ALA A 254 23.36 -5.97 -3.96
C ALA A 254 22.82 -5.75 -5.39
N THR A 255 21.55 -5.36 -5.50
CA THR A 255 20.93 -4.98 -6.76
C THR A 255 21.57 -3.72 -7.33
N ALA A 256 21.92 -2.74 -6.49
CA ALA A 256 22.60 -1.53 -6.95
C ALA A 256 24.00 -1.84 -7.52
N GLU A 257 24.80 -2.68 -6.86
CA GLU A 257 26.08 -3.19 -7.40
C GLU A 257 25.90 -3.92 -8.73
N PHE A 258 24.87 -4.77 -8.84
CA PHE A 258 24.55 -5.45 -10.09
C PHE A 258 24.15 -4.47 -11.20
N ALA A 259 23.37 -3.42 -10.88
CA ALA A 259 23.00 -2.38 -11.84
C ALA A 259 24.23 -1.62 -12.37
N VAL A 260 25.21 -1.32 -11.50
CA VAL A 260 26.50 -0.74 -11.88
C VAL A 260 27.23 -1.66 -12.88
N LEU A 261 27.30 -2.96 -12.58
CA LEU A 261 27.90 -3.95 -13.48
C LEU A 261 27.19 -3.98 -14.83
N MET A 262 25.85 -3.98 -14.85
CA MET A 262 25.07 -3.95 -16.09
C MET A 262 25.38 -2.70 -16.92
N LEU A 263 25.38 -1.51 -16.30
CA LEU A 263 25.70 -0.26 -16.98
C LEU A 263 27.11 -0.25 -17.58
N SER A 264 28.09 -0.86 -16.92
CA SER A 264 29.45 -0.97 -17.44
C SER A 264 29.55 -1.80 -18.74
N ARG A 265 28.58 -2.69 -18.99
CA ARG A 265 28.55 -3.62 -20.13
C ARG A 265 27.73 -3.14 -21.33
N ARG A 266 27.11 -1.96 -21.25
CA ARG A 266 26.18 -1.43 -22.26
C ARG A 266 26.74 -1.31 -23.69
N HIS A 267 28.06 -1.23 -23.85
CA HIS A 267 28.73 -1.13 -25.17
C HIS A 267 29.16 -2.48 -25.74
N ALA A 268 28.94 -3.58 -25.01
CA ALA A 268 29.22 -4.94 -25.46
C ALA A 268 27.96 -5.81 -25.37
N PRO A 269 26.86 -5.45 -26.05
CA PRO A 269 25.71 -6.35 -26.13
C PRO A 269 26.12 -7.65 -26.84
N GLU A 270 25.64 -8.78 -26.33
CA GLU A 270 25.75 -10.07 -27.02
C GLU A 270 25.13 -10.00 -28.44
N PRO A 271 25.57 -10.84 -29.39
CA PRO A 271 25.02 -10.83 -30.75
C PRO A 271 23.49 -10.97 -30.76
N GLY A 272 22.79 -9.92 -31.22
CA GLY A 272 21.33 -9.89 -31.30
C GLY A 272 20.60 -9.31 -30.07
N GLY A 273 21.32 -8.92 -29.01
CA GLY A 273 20.75 -8.23 -27.86
C GLY A 273 20.79 -6.71 -28.00
N ARG A 274 19.74 -6.02 -27.55
CA ARG A 274 19.76 -4.55 -27.34
C ARG A 274 19.85 -4.29 -25.84
N PHE A 275 20.79 -3.46 -25.42
CA PHE A 275 20.84 -3.00 -24.02
C PHE A 275 19.71 -1.98 -23.82
N PRO A 276 18.76 -2.22 -22.89
CA PRO A 276 17.67 -1.29 -22.66
C PRO A 276 18.20 0.04 -22.10
N ARG A 277 17.52 1.15 -22.42
CA ARG A 277 17.85 2.46 -21.83
C ARG A 277 17.34 2.53 -20.40
N PHE A 278 18.17 3.00 -19.48
CA PHE A 278 17.81 3.12 -18.07
C PHE A 278 17.27 4.52 -17.76
N ILE A 279 16.11 4.56 -17.11
CA ILE A 279 15.49 5.76 -16.57
C ILE A 279 15.24 5.51 -15.09
N ASP A 280 16.01 6.16 -14.24
CA ASP A 280 15.98 5.88 -12.81
C ASP A 280 15.48 7.10 -12.05
N THR A 281 14.56 6.91 -11.11
CA THR A 281 14.05 7.99 -10.27
C THR A 281 14.51 7.83 -8.83
N TYR A 282 14.73 8.96 -8.15
CA TYR A 282 15.00 8.96 -6.73
C TYR A 282 14.61 10.28 -6.07
N ARG A 283 14.56 10.29 -4.75
CA ARG A 283 14.29 11.51 -3.98
C ARG A 283 15.58 12.25 -3.66
N THR A 284 15.52 13.57 -3.78
CA THR A 284 16.65 14.44 -3.45
C THR A 284 17.14 14.15 -2.03
N ASP A 285 18.46 13.99 -1.87
CA ASP A 285 19.14 13.73 -0.60
C ASP A 285 18.77 12.42 0.14
N GLU A 286 18.05 11.49 -0.50
CA GLU A 286 17.71 10.19 0.11
C GLU A 286 18.53 9.00 -0.42
N LEU A 287 19.37 9.21 -1.43
CA LEU A 287 20.27 8.17 -1.91
C LEU A 287 21.38 7.87 -0.90
N SER A 288 21.84 6.61 -0.87
CA SER A 288 23.03 6.25 -0.11
C SER A 288 24.25 7.03 -0.60
N PRO A 289 25.26 7.32 0.27
CA PRO A 289 26.46 8.04 -0.15
C PRO A 289 27.17 7.39 -1.34
N GLN A 290 27.20 6.05 -1.39
CA GLN A 290 27.77 5.29 -2.50
C GLN A 290 26.99 5.49 -3.80
N ALA A 291 25.65 5.40 -3.76
CA ALA A 291 24.81 5.63 -4.93
C ALA A 291 24.92 7.07 -5.43
N THR A 292 24.98 8.06 -4.54
CA THR A 292 25.18 9.47 -4.89
C THR A 292 26.49 9.70 -5.64
N VAL A 293 27.60 9.15 -5.13
CA VAL A 293 28.91 9.24 -5.80
C VAL A 293 28.87 8.57 -7.16
N PHE A 294 28.23 7.40 -7.28
CA PHE A 294 28.10 6.70 -8.55
C PHE A 294 27.32 7.50 -9.60
N VAL A 295 26.16 8.06 -9.23
CA VAL A 295 25.36 8.92 -10.13
C VAL A 295 26.20 10.11 -10.59
N GLN A 296 26.90 10.78 -9.68
CA GLN A 296 27.76 11.91 -10.00
C GLN A 296 28.90 11.53 -10.95
N GLN A 297 29.53 10.38 -10.76
CA GLN A 297 30.58 9.86 -11.65
C GLN A 297 30.06 9.61 -13.06
N LEU A 298 28.88 8.99 -13.20
CA LEU A 298 28.27 8.76 -14.51
C LEU A 298 27.93 10.08 -15.23
N VAL A 299 27.38 11.06 -14.51
CA VAL A 299 27.07 12.38 -15.05
C VAL A 299 28.34 13.10 -15.50
N THR A 300 29.38 13.11 -14.65
CA THR A 300 30.66 13.76 -14.96
C THR A 300 31.36 13.11 -16.16
N ALA A 301 31.23 11.79 -16.32
CA ALA A 301 31.77 11.06 -17.46
C ALA A 301 30.94 11.21 -18.75
N GLY A 302 29.84 11.97 -18.73
CA GLY A 302 28.94 12.13 -19.88
C GLY A 302 28.14 10.86 -20.22
N LEU A 303 28.08 9.91 -19.30
CA LEU A 303 27.42 8.61 -19.46
C LEU A 303 25.97 8.62 -18.96
N ALA A 304 25.58 9.66 -18.23
CA ALA A 304 24.24 9.89 -17.73
C ALA A 304 23.92 11.40 -17.66
N ILE A 305 22.64 11.73 -17.47
CA ILE A 305 22.20 13.06 -17.07
C ILE A 305 21.41 13.01 -15.78
N LEU A 306 21.41 14.11 -15.02
CA LEU A 306 20.51 14.32 -13.89
C LEU A 306 19.48 15.40 -14.22
N VAL A 307 18.21 15.01 -14.22
CA VAL A 307 17.05 15.88 -14.39
C VAL A 307 16.41 16.10 -13.02
N GLU A 308 16.65 17.27 -12.43
CA GLU A 308 16.04 17.64 -11.17
C GLU A 308 14.66 18.27 -11.39
N LEU A 309 13.62 17.67 -10.80
CA LEU A 309 12.25 18.16 -10.90
C LEU A 309 11.95 19.19 -9.82
N GLN A 310 11.54 20.36 -10.28
CA GLN A 310 11.00 21.42 -9.44
C GLN A 310 9.46 21.34 -9.36
N PRO A 311 8.84 21.89 -8.30
CA PRO A 311 7.39 22.07 -8.26
C PRO A 311 6.86 22.88 -9.45
N LEU A 312 5.58 22.69 -9.80
CA LEU A 312 4.97 23.38 -10.93
C LEU A 312 4.83 24.89 -10.66
N GLY A 313 5.27 25.71 -11.60
CA GLY A 313 5.00 27.14 -11.59
C GLY A 313 3.52 27.46 -11.82
N SER A 314 3.09 28.66 -11.45
CA SER A 314 1.67 29.06 -11.50
C SER A 314 1.01 28.89 -12.89
N ALA A 315 1.75 29.14 -13.98
CA ALA A 315 1.25 28.92 -15.33
C ALA A 315 0.96 27.43 -15.62
N ALA A 316 1.86 26.53 -15.20
CA ALA A 316 1.67 25.09 -15.31
C ALA A 316 0.55 24.58 -14.40
N VAL A 317 0.37 25.16 -13.21
CA VAL A 317 -0.81 24.88 -12.37
C VAL A 317 -2.10 25.28 -13.08
N GLY A 318 -2.13 26.44 -13.73
CA GLY A 318 -3.27 26.89 -14.54
C GLY A 318 -3.63 25.91 -15.66
N ALA A 319 -2.64 25.51 -16.45
CA ALA A 319 -2.82 24.52 -17.52
C ALA A 319 -3.24 23.14 -16.99
N LEU A 320 -2.70 22.72 -15.84
CA LEU A 320 -3.14 21.49 -15.17
C LEU A 320 -4.62 21.57 -14.81
N LEU A 321 -5.07 22.62 -14.12
CA LEU A 321 -6.47 22.81 -13.73
C LEU A 321 -7.42 22.83 -14.94
N GLN A 322 -7.01 23.46 -16.04
CA GLN A 322 -7.77 23.45 -17.30
C GLN A 322 -7.90 22.03 -17.88
N SER A 323 -6.82 21.24 -17.85
CA SER A 323 -6.82 19.86 -18.35
C SER A 323 -7.73 18.91 -17.56
N LEU A 324 -8.13 19.29 -16.35
CA LEU A 324 -9.00 18.47 -15.51
C LEU A 324 -10.48 18.57 -15.88
N GLU A 325 -10.83 19.49 -16.80
CA GLU A 325 -12.21 19.75 -17.24
C GLU A 325 -13.14 20.08 -16.06
N LEU A 326 -12.65 20.91 -15.13
CA LEU A 326 -13.37 21.36 -13.94
C LEU A 326 -13.82 22.83 -14.12
N PRO A 327 -15.08 23.09 -14.52
CA PRO A 327 -15.52 24.45 -14.82
C PRO A 327 -15.38 25.38 -13.62
N GLY A 328 -14.72 26.53 -13.80
CA GLY A 328 -14.56 27.55 -12.76
C GLY A 328 -13.40 27.31 -11.79
N ALA A 329 -12.70 26.17 -11.89
CA ALA A 329 -11.52 25.89 -11.08
C ALA A 329 -10.35 26.82 -11.44
N GLU A 330 -10.35 27.47 -12.61
CA GLU A 330 -9.28 28.38 -13.05
C GLU A 330 -9.11 29.57 -12.09
N LYS A 331 -10.17 29.93 -11.36
CA LYS A 331 -10.14 30.99 -10.34
C LYS A 331 -9.26 30.63 -9.14
N LEU A 332 -9.04 29.33 -8.90
CA LEU A 332 -8.29 28.82 -7.76
C LEU A 332 -6.78 28.77 -8.00
N VAL A 333 -6.30 29.05 -9.21
CA VAL A 333 -4.89 28.83 -9.61
C VAL A 333 -3.91 29.50 -8.66
N GLN A 334 -4.10 30.78 -8.34
CA GLN A 334 -3.17 31.51 -7.46
C GLN A 334 -3.15 30.93 -6.04
N ASP A 335 -4.33 30.60 -5.51
CA ASP A 335 -4.46 30.17 -4.13
C ASP A 335 -4.00 28.71 -3.94
N VAL A 336 -4.33 27.83 -4.89
CA VAL A 336 -3.81 26.46 -4.96
C VAL A 336 -2.30 26.49 -5.12
N THR A 337 -1.74 27.31 -6.01
CA THR A 337 -0.27 27.41 -6.18
C THR A 337 0.39 27.82 -4.87
N ARG A 338 -0.13 28.88 -4.21
CA ARG A 338 0.41 29.38 -2.93
C ARG A 338 0.38 28.32 -1.83
N HIS A 339 -0.69 27.55 -1.71
CA HIS A 339 -0.88 26.61 -0.61
C HIS A 339 -0.28 25.23 -0.83
N THR A 340 -0.05 24.84 -2.07
CA THR A 340 0.56 23.54 -2.42
C THR A 340 2.03 23.65 -2.75
N GLY A 341 2.55 24.88 -2.90
CA GLY A 341 3.89 25.13 -3.41
C GLY A 341 4.11 24.66 -4.84
N GLY A 342 3.03 24.36 -5.59
CA GLY A 342 3.11 23.79 -6.94
C GLY A 342 3.34 22.27 -6.97
N ASN A 343 3.31 21.58 -5.83
CA ASN A 343 3.50 20.13 -5.81
C ASN A 343 2.24 19.42 -6.39
N PRO A 344 2.35 18.66 -7.49
CA PRO A 344 1.21 18.01 -8.14
C PRO A 344 0.38 17.11 -7.22
N LEU A 345 1.02 16.37 -6.31
CA LEU A 345 0.30 15.56 -5.33
C LEU A 345 -0.62 16.43 -4.47
N PHE A 346 -0.10 17.49 -3.88
CA PHE A 346 -0.90 18.39 -3.04
C PHE A 346 -1.97 19.14 -3.85
N ILE A 347 -1.69 19.52 -5.10
CA ILE A 347 -2.69 20.10 -5.99
C ILE A 347 -3.87 19.15 -6.17
N THR A 348 -3.61 17.90 -6.56
CA THR A 348 -4.69 16.92 -6.75
C THR A 348 -5.43 16.66 -5.44
N GLU A 349 -4.73 16.58 -4.31
CA GLU A 349 -5.34 16.36 -3.00
C GLU A 349 -6.23 17.52 -2.55
N THR A 350 -5.79 18.77 -2.74
CA THR A 350 -6.62 19.95 -2.50
C THR A 350 -7.87 19.95 -3.38
N LEU A 351 -7.73 19.61 -4.67
CA LEU A 351 -8.87 19.53 -5.58
C LEU A 351 -9.86 18.44 -5.19
N LYS A 352 -9.39 17.25 -4.78
CA LYS A 352 -10.26 16.17 -4.28
C LYS A 352 -11.07 16.63 -3.08
N TYR A 353 -10.42 17.29 -2.11
CA TYR A 353 -11.09 17.82 -0.93
C TYR A 353 -12.17 18.87 -1.29
N LEU A 354 -11.86 19.78 -2.21
CA LEU A 354 -12.82 20.80 -2.65
C LEU A 354 -14.01 20.17 -3.39
N LEU A 355 -13.78 19.12 -4.17
CA LEU A 355 -14.86 18.37 -4.83
C LEU A 355 -15.76 17.64 -3.83
N GLU A 356 -15.17 16.96 -2.84
CA GLU A 356 -15.91 16.25 -1.78
C GLU A 356 -16.74 17.19 -0.90
N THR A 357 -16.31 18.45 -0.75
CA THR A 357 -17.04 19.48 0.01
C THR A 357 -18.09 20.22 -0.82
N GLY A 358 -18.25 19.84 -2.09
CA GLY A 358 -19.31 20.32 -2.98
C GLY A 358 -18.85 21.40 -3.97
N GLY A 359 -17.57 21.49 -4.32
CA GLY A 359 -17.04 22.54 -5.21
C GLY A 359 -17.73 22.65 -6.57
N LEU A 360 -18.20 21.54 -7.16
CA LEU A 360 -18.97 21.56 -8.41
C LEU A 360 -20.46 21.91 -8.21
N GLU A 361 -21.05 21.49 -7.09
CA GLU A 361 -22.49 21.63 -6.84
C GLU A 361 -22.85 22.97 -6.18
N ARG A 362 -21.98 23.45 -5.28
CA ARG A 362 -22.15 24.66 -4.45
C ARG A 362 -21.28 25.82 -4.92
N GLY A 363 -20.38 25.57 -5.88
CA GLY A 363 -19.38 26.52 -6.34
C GLY A 363 -18.06 26.41 -5.58
N TRP A 364 -16.98 26.80 -6.26
CA TRP A 364 -15.64 26.84 -5.69
C TRP A 364 -15.52 27.94 -4.64
N PRO A 365 -14.83 27.71 -3.51
CA PRO A 365 -14.61 28.76 -2.53
C PRO A 365 -13.68 29.85 -3.08
N GLU A 366 -13.77 31.06 -2.55
CA GLU A 366 -12.85 32.16 -2.92
C GLU A 366 -11.41 31.85 -2.50
N HIS A 367 -11.23 31.11 -1.41
CA HIS A 367 -9.93 30.69 -0.88
C HIS A 367 -9.99 29.22 -0.45
N VAL A 368 -8.89 28.50 -0.69
CA VAL A 368 -8.63 27.17 -0.17
C VAL A 368 -8.60 27.24 1.36
N PRO A 369 -9.52 26.55 2.04
CA PRO A 369 -9.57 26.59 3.49
C PRO A 369 -8.30 25.98 4.09
N ALA A 370 -7.98 26.32 5.34
CA ALA A 370 -6.81 25.76 6.02
C ALA A 370 -6.83 24.22 6.05
N SER A 371 -8.03 23.62 6.13
CA SER A 371 -8.27 22.17 6.02
C SER A 371 -7.86 21.56 4.67
N GLY A 372 -7.65 22.36 3.63
CA GLY A 372 -7.31 21.95 2.27
C GLY A 372 -5.81 21.97 1.94
N ARG A 373 -4.91 22.05 2.93
CA ARG A 373 -3.48 22.37 2.72
C ARG A 373 -2.54 21.17 2.93
N GLY A 374 -1.74 20.85 1.90
CA GLY A 374 -0.53 20.02 2.03
C GLY A 374 -0.72 18.71 2.81
N GLN A 375 0.20 18.45 3.75
CA GLN A 375 0.17 17.28 4.64
C GLN A 375 -1.04 17.24 5.59
N GLN A 376 -1.69 18.39 5.89
CA GLN A 376 -2.84 18.43 6.81
C GLN A 376 -4.05 17.69 6.23
N LEU A 377 -4.18 17.62 4.90
CA LEU A 377 -5.21 16.82 4.23
C LEU A 377 -5.04 15.32 4.50
N ILE A 378 -3.80 14.84 4.45
CA ILE A 378 -3.49 13.44 4.75
C ILE A 378 -3.81 13.15 6.22
N GLN A 379 -3.39 14.03 7.12
CA GLN A 379 -3.68 13.89 8.55
C GLN A 379 -5.18 13.84 8.84
N GLN A 380 -5.98 14.72 8.21
CA GLN A 380 -7.44 14.72 8.37
C GLN A 380 -8.10 13.46 7.82
N ARG A 381 -7.58 12.87 6.73
CA ARG A 381 -8.08 11.58 6.24
C ARG A 381 -7.84 10.48 7.27
N LEU A 382 -6.66 10.44 7.88
CA LEU A 382 -6.34 9.49 8.94
C LEU A 382 -7.21 9.68 10.18
N GLU A 383 -7.54 10.92 10.55
CA GLU A 383 -8.42 11.25 11.68
C GLU A 383 -9.89 10.85 11.47
N ARG A 384 -10.33 10.73 10.20
CA ARG A 384 -11.69 10.27 9.85
C ARG A 384 -11.84 8.75 9.89
N LEU A 385 -10.74 8.01 9.93
CA LEU A 385 -10.78 6.56 9.99
C LEU A 385 -11.29 6.06 11.35
N SER A 386 -11.90 4.88 11.31
CA SER A 386 -12.12 4.10 12.52
C SER A 386 -10.78 3.77 13.19
N PRO A 387 -10.76 3.65 14.53
CA PRO A 387 -9.53 3.28 15.25
C PRO A 387 -8.90 1.98 14.74
N SER A 388 -9.72 1.00 14.36
CA SER A 388 -9.26 -0.28 13.81
C SER A 388 -8.66 -0.13 12.41
N ALA A 389 -9.27 0.65 11.51
CA ALA A 389 -8.70 0.91 10.20
C ALA A 389 -7.36 1.65 10.30
N LEU A 390 -7.25 2.63 11.21
CA LEU A 390 -5.99 3.32 11.46
C LEU A 390 -4.91 2.37 12.01
N LEU A 391 -5.27 1.42 12.87
CA LEU A 391 -4.35 0.37 13.34
C LEU A 391 -3.87 -0.54 12.19
N VAL A 392 -4.75 -0.91 11.28
CA VAL A 392 -4.38 -1.70 10.07
C VAL A 392 -3.44 -0.91 9.17
N ALA A 393 -3.72 0.36 8.89
CA ALA A 393 -2.83 1.22 8.10
C ALA A 393 -1.44 1.37 8.76
N ARG A 394 -1.42 1.57 10.08
CA ARG A 394 -0.18 1.62 10.87
C ARG A 394 0.61 0.32 10.75
N LEU A 395 -0.05 -0.83 10.91
CA LEU A 395 0.61 -2.11 10.73
C LEU A 395 1.17 -2.28 9.30
N ALA A 396 0.41 -1.88 8.29
CA ALA A 396 0.88 -1.89 6.89
C ALA A 396 2.13 -1.04 6.70
N ALA A 397 2.21 0.14 7.33
CA ALA A 397 3.39 0.98 7.27
C ALA A 397 4.62 0.35 7.96
N LEU A 398 4.43 -0.45 9.02
CA LEU A 398 5.53 -1.16 9.67
C LEU A 398 5.99 -2.39 8.89
N ALA A 399 5.04 -3.20 8.42
CA ALA A 399 5.32 -4.43 7.68
C ALA A 399 5.83 -4.15 6.26
N LYS A 400 5.54 -2.97 5.70
CA LYS A 400 6.02 -2.53 4.38
C LYS A 400 5.68 -3.56 3.29
N THR A 401 6.68 -4.13 2.62
CA THR A 401 6.49 -5.17 1.59
C THR A 401 5.94 -6.48 2.11
N ASP A 402 6.09 -6.77 3.40
CA ASP A 402 5.62 -8.01 4.03
C ASP A 402 4.15 -7.93 4.45
N PHE A 403 3.49 -6.78 4.28
CA PHE A 403 2.10 -6.63 4.69
C PHE A 403 1.18 -7.52 3.86
N THR A 404 0.45 -8.41 4.55
CA THR A 404 -0.69 -9.15 3.98
C THR A 404 -1.86 -9.16 4.95
N LEU A 405 -3.06 -9.48 4.46
CA LEU A 405 -4.25 -9.64 5.32
C LEU A 405 -4.06 -10.71 6.39
N GLU A 406 -3.38 -11.81 6.05
CA GLU A 406 -3.07 -12.89 6.98
C GLU A 406 -2.08 -12.42 8.06
N LEU A 407 -1.07 -11.63 7.68
CA LEU A 407 -0.14 -11.05 8.66
C LEU A 407 -0.87 -10.09 9.60
N ALA A 408 -1.78 -9.27 9.05
CA ALA A 408 -2.60 -8.37 9.84
C ALA A 408 -3.51 -9.10 10.82
N SER A 409 -4.11 -10.22 10.42
CA SER A 409 -4.94 -11.06 11.29
C SER A 409 -4.17 -11.61 12.47
N GLU A 410 -2.96 -12.11 12.22
CA GLU A 410 -2.08 -12.68 13.26
C GLU A 410 -1.55 -11.60 14.22
N VAL A 411 -1.07 -10.48 13.69
CA VAL A 411 -0.44 -9.42 14.49
C VAL A 411 -1.46 -8.55 15.22
N LEU A 412 -2.67 -8.37 14.69
CA LEU A 412 -3.72 -7.60 15.39
C LEU A 412 -4.68 -8.49 16.17
N GLU A 413 -4.54 -9.82 16.10
CA GLU A 413 -5.50 -10.78 16.69
C GLU A 413 -6.95 -10.52 16.23
N MET A 414 -7.11 -10.03 14.99
CA MET A 414 -8.40 -9.71 14.41
C MET A 414 -8.90 -10.84 13.52
N ASN A 415 -10.21 -11.06 13.55
CA ASN A 415 -10.87 -11.98 12.61
C ASN A 415 -10.63 -11.51 11.16
N PRO A 416 -10.22 -12.40 10.23
CA PRO A 416 -10.00 -12.03 8.83
C PRO A 416 -11.19 -11.32 8.16
N LEU A 417 -12.43 -11.72 8.44
CA LEU A 417 -13.63 -11.10 7.87
C LEU A 417 -13.86 -9.68 8.39
N ALA A 418 -13.45 -9.39 9.64
CA ALA A 418 -13.50 -8.03 10.19
C ALA A 418 -12.44 -7.15 9.53
N LEU A 419 -11.24 -7.69 9.28
CA LEU A 419 -10.16 -6.97 8.60
C LEU A 419 -10.53 -6.52 7.19
N VAL A 420 -11.27 -7.34 6.44
CA VAL A 420 -11.75 -6.95 5.09
C VAL A 420 -12.58 -5.65 5.14
N THR A 421 -13.36 -5.44 6.21
CA THR A 421 -14.16 -4.21 6.36
C THR A 421 -13.26 -3.00 6.60
N HIS A 422 -12.19 -3.16 7.40
CA HIS A 422 -11.22 -2.10 7.66
C HIS A 422 -10.34 -1.81 6.44
N VAL A 423 -9.96 -2.83 5.67
CA VAL A 423 -9.23 -2.64 4.40
C VAL A 423 -10.11 -1.94 3.38
N ALA A 424 -11.39 -2.32 3.26
CA ALA A 424 -12.33 -1.62 2.38
C ALA A 424 -12.52 -0.14 2.80
N GLU A 425 -12.50 0.16 4.11
CA GLU A 425 -12.50 1.53 4.61
C GLU A 425 -11.23 2.28 4.18
N LEU A 426 -10.05 1.68 4.31
CA LEU A 426 -8.78 2.25 3.86
C LEU A 426 -8.72 2.46 2.34
N GLU A 427 -9.26 1.53 1.55
CA GLU A 427 -9.38 1.66 0.09
C GLU A 427 -10.37 2.75 -0.30
N GLY A 428 -11.52 2.83 0.39
CA GLY A 428 -12.51 3.89 0.21
C GLY A 428 -11.95 5.27 0.53
N ALA A 429 -11.08 5.37 1.54
CA ALA A 429 -10.33 6.57 1.89
C ALA A 429 -9.11 6.84 0.98
N GLN A 430 -8.86 6.00 -0.03
CA GLN A 430 -7.70 6.05 -0.93
C GLN A 430 -6.36 6.01 -0.19
N ILE A 431 -6.29 5.33 0.95
CA ILE A 431 -5.05 5.15 1.72
C ILE A 431 -4.31 3.94 1.22
N LEU A 432 -5.03 2.82 1.09
CA LEU A 432 -4.51 1.58 0.52
C LEU A 432 -5.15 1.28 -0.83
N ARG A 433 -4.49 0.44 -1.62
CA ARG A 433 -5.01 -0.24 -2.79
C ARG A 433 -4.49 -1.67 -2.76
N GLY A 434 -5.35 -2.62 -2.42
CA GLY A 434 -4.91 -3.93 -1.96
C GLY A 434 -4.02 -3.78 -0.72
N GLU A 435 -2.82 -4.34 -0.78
CA GLU A 435 -1.87 -4.38 0.34
C GLU A 435 -0.85 -3.23 0.33
N ARG A 436 -1.05 -2.20 -0.51
CA ARG A 436 -0.08 -1.11 -0.70
C ARG A 436 -0.68 0.25 -0.48
N PHE A 437 0.14 1.19 -0.03
CA PHE A 437 -0.23 2.60 -0.01
C PHE A 437 -0.41 3.14 -1.42
N THR A 438 -1.39 4.04 -1.59
CA THR A 438 -1.65 4.69 -2.88
C THR A 438 -0.58 5.70 -3.26
N ASN A 439 0.12 6.26 -2.27
CA ASN A 439 1.27 7.15 -2.43
C ASN A 439 2.19 7.07 -1.20
N ASP A 440 3.49 7.20 -1.40
CA ASP A 440 4.48 7.16 -0.33
C ASP A 440 4.31 8.21 0.77
N LEU A 441 3.74 9.38 0.47
CA LEU A 441 3.55 10.41 1.49
C LEU A 441 2.52 9.96 2.54
N LEU A 442 1.51 9.16 2.13
CA LEU A 442 0.57 8.54 3.07
C LEU A 442 1.29 7.53 3.96
N PHE A 443 2.16 6.71 3.37
CA PHE A 443 3.02 5.80 4.12
C PHE A 443 3.86 6.56 5.15
N GLU A 444 4.49 7.67 4.79
CA GLU A 444 5.30 8.49 5.70
C GLU A 444 4.50 9.11 6.85
N VAL A 445 3.38 9.76 6.54
CA VAL A 445 2.55 10.39 7.58
C VAL A 445 2.01 9.33 8.53
N VAL A 446 1.54 8.20 8.00
CA VAL A 446 1.11 7.06 8.82
C VAL A 446 2.28 6.56 9.67
N ARG A 447 3.49 6.43 9.12
CA ARG A 447 4.71 6.00 9.82
C ARG A 447 5.20 6.99 10.89
N GLN A 448 4.90 8.28 10.77
CA GLN A 448 5.32 9.30 11.75
C GLN A 448 4.32 9.49 12.90
N GLY A 449 3.01 9.28 12.65
CA GLY A 449 1.93 9.54 13.63
C GLY A 449 1.74 8.51 14.76
N TRP A 450 2.79 8.12 15.49
CA TRP A 450 2.78 6.99 16.44
C TRP A 450 2.94 7.37 17.92
N PRO A 451 2.09 6.82 18.83
CA PRO A 451 2.43 6.70 20.25
C PRO A 451 3.50 5.61 20.46
N GLY A 452 4.63 5.96 21.06
CA GLY A 452 5.84 5.10 21.13
C GLY A 452 5.65 3.71 21.75
N ALA A 453 4.76 3.57 22.75
CA ALA A 453 4.51 2.29 23.41
C ALA A 453 3.80 1.27 22.49
N LEU A 454 2.84 1.74 21.68
CA LEU A 454 2.10 0.88 20.74
C LEU A 454 3.00 0.39 19.60
N GLY A 455 3.86 1.27 19.08
CA GLY A 455 4.86 0.91 18.07
C GLY A 455 5.78 -0.21 18.56
N THR A 456 6.33 -0.06 19.76
CA THR A 456 7.21 -1.07 20.38
C THR A 456 6.52 -2.44 20.46
N LEU A 457 5.26 -2.48 20.91
CA LEU A 457 4.49 -3.74 20.99
C LEU A 457 4.26 -4.36 19.61
N LEU A 458 3.86 -3.55 18.63
CA LEU A 458 3.58 -4.04 17.27
C LEU A 458 4.86 -4.55 16.59
N HIS A 459 6.00 -3.89 16.78
CA HIS A 459 7.29 -4.38 16.29
C HIS A 459 7.64 -5.76 16.87
N ARG A 460 7.43 -5.98 18.17
CA ARG A 460 7.65 -7.30 18.78
C ARG A 460 6.71 -8.37 18.20
N ARG A 461 5.43 -8.05 18.02
CA ARG A 461 4.45 -8.98 17.44
C ARG A 461 4.75 -9.30 15.98
N LEU A 462 5.11 -8.28 15.20
CA LEU A 462 5.58 -8.44 13.83
C LEU A 462 6.81 -9.35 13.76
N ALA A 463 7.80 -9.13 14.64
CA ALA A 463 9.00 -9.95 14.64
C ALA A 463 8.69 -11.45 14.86
N VAL A 464 7.77 -11.78 15.77
CA VAL A 464 7.31 -13.17 15.97
C VAL A 464 6.61 -13.72 14.72
N ALA A 465 5.67 -12.97 14.15
CA ALA A 465 4.89 -13.43 13.00
C ALA A 465 5.78 -13.61 11.75
N LEU A 466 6.69 -12.67 11.51
CA LEU A 466 7.64 -12.71 10.39
C LEU A 466 8.64 -13.86 10.55
N GLU A 467 9.10 -14.13 11.78
CA GLU A 467 9.94 -15.28 12.09
C GLU A 467 9.25 -16.60 11.71
N GLN A 468 7.99 -16.78 12.13
CA GLN A 468 7.21 -17.99 11.83
C GLN A 468 6.96 -18.19 10.34
N ARG A 469 6.87 -17.08 9.59
CA ARG A 469 6.69 -17.07 8.14
C ARG A 469 8.00 -17.21 7.35
N GLY A 470 9.13 -17.33 8.03
CA GLY A 470 10.44 -17.47 7.38
C GLY A 470 10.88 -16.21 6.63
N ALA A 471 10.48 -15.02 7.11
CA ALA A 471 10.93 -13.76 6.54
C ALA A 471 12.46 -13.61 6.65
N ALA A 472 13.03 -12.71 5.84
CA ALA A 472 14.47 -12.49 5.82
C ALA A 472 15.01 -12.15 7.23
N PRO A 473 16.09 -12.79 7.71
CA PRO A 473 16.55 -12.61 9.09
C PRO A 473 16.85 -11.15 9.46
N VAL A 474 17.39 -10.37 8.52
CA VAL A 474 17.65 -8.94 8.73
C VAL A 474 16.39 -8.12 8.99
N VAL A 475 15.26 -8.48 8.37
CA VAL A 475 13.96 -7.83 8.58
C VAL A 475 13.43 -8.15 9.98
N VAL A 476 13.46 -9.44 10.37
CA VAL A 476 13.09 -9.89 11.71
C VAL A 476 13.95 -9.22 12.78
N ALA A 477 15.26 -9.15 12.57
CA ALA A 477 16.19 -8.47 13.46
C ALA A 477 15.84 -6.99 13.66
N GLN A 478 15.50 -6.29 12.58
CA GLN A 478 15.15 -4.88 12.65
C GLN A 478 13.87 -4.66 13.47
N HIS A 479 12.85 -5.50 13.29
CA HIS A 479 11.64 -5.43 14.14
C HIS A 479 11.93 -5.76 15.61
N TRP A 480 12.85 -6.68 15.92
CA TRP A 480 13.29 -6.88 17.31
C TRP A 480 13.98 -5.63 17.89
N LEU A 481 14.82 -4.95 17.10
CA LEU A 481 15.51 -3.73 17.54
C LEU A 481 14.54 -2.57 17.77
N ASP A 482 13.64 -2.32 16.83
CA ASP A 482 12.61 -1.29 16.95
C ASP A 482 11.59 -1.62 18.07
N GLY A 483 11.48 -2.92 18.41
CA GLY A 483 10.78 -3.42 19.59
C GLY A 483 11.58 -3.33 20.89
N HIS A 484 12.77 -2.72 20.90
CA HIS A 484 13.66 -2.64 22.06
C HIS A 484 14.05 -4.01 22.65
N GLU A 485 14.29 -5.02 21.81
CA GLU A 485 14.71 -6.38 22.19
C GLU A 485 16.05 -6.76 21.50
N PRO A 486 17.16 -6.04 21.78
CA PRO A 486 18.43 -6.20 21.08
C PRO A 486 19.03 -7.62 21.18
N ARG A 487 18.83 -8.30 22.32
CA ARG A 487 19.28 -9.68 22.50
C ARG A 487 18.59 -10.64 21.54
N ARG A 488 17.28 -10.47 21.32
CA ARG A 488 16.50 -11.31 20.40
C ARG A 488 16.87 -11.04 18.95
N ALA A 489 17.31 -9.82 18.62
CA ALA A 489 17.76 -9.46 17.27
C ALA A 489 19.09 -10.12 16.88
N ALA A 490 20.02 -10.30 17.82
CA ALA A 490 21.40 -10.69 17.52
C ALA A 490 21.53 -12.03 16.75
N PRO A 491 20.82 -13.12 17.09
CA PRO A 491 20.87 -14.37 16.30
C PRO A 491 20.43 -14.19 14.84
N PHE A 492 19.45 -13.32 14.59
CA PHE A 492 18.97 -13.06 13.24
C PHE A 492 19.97 -12.22 12.43
N LEU A 493 20.66 -11.26 13.06
CA LEU A 493 21.76 -10.55 12.41
C LEU A 493 22.92 -11.48 12.06
N VAL A 494 23.25 -12.44 12.94
CA VAL A 494 24.25 -13.47 12.65
C VAL A 494 23.80 -14.35 11.48
N SER A 495 22.52 -14.73 11.44
CA SER A 495 21.95 -15.50 10.32
C SER A 495 22.05 -14.72 9.00
N ALA A 496 21.69 -13.43 9.00
CA ALA A 496 21.84 -12.55 7.85
C ALA A 496 23.31 -12.41 7.41
N ALA A 497 24.24 -12.26 8.36
CA ALA A 497 25.67 -12.18 8.08
C ALA A 497 26.21 -13.47 7.45
N ASN A 498 25.75 -14.65 7.90
CA ASN A 498 26.12 -15.92 7.27
C ASN A 498 25.63 -15.98 5.82
N ALA A 499 24.42 -15.48 5.53
CA ALA A 499 23.86 -15.45 4.18
C ALA A 499 24.68 -14.54 3.24
N GLU A 500 25.07 -13.35 3.70
CA GLU A 500 25.96 -12.45 2.95
C GLU A 500 27.34 -13.07 2.72
N ALA A 501 27.92 -13.72 3.74
CA ALA A 501 29.20 -14.40 3.61
C ALA A 501 29.15 -15.55 2.59
N ALA A 502 28.06 -16.32 2.57
CA ALA A 502 27.83 -17.39 1.60
C ALA A 502 27.62 -16.86 0.16
N ALA A 503 27.27 -15.59 0.01
CA ALA A 503 27.20 -14.87 -1.25
C ALA A 503 28.50 -14.08 -1.56
N LEU A 504 29.57 -14.28 -0.79
CA LEU A 504 30.86 -13.59 -0.89
C LEU A 504 30.77 -12.06 -0.76
N ARG A 505 29.74 -11.56 -0.05
CA ARG A 505 29.56 -10.14 0.30
C ARG A 505 30.21 -9.87 1.65
N HIS A 506 31.53 -9.91 1.65
CA HIS A 506 32.36 -9.94 2.86
C HIS A 506 32.24 -8.68 3.73
N LEU A 507 32.12 -7.50 3.12
CA LEU A 507 31.96 -6.24 3.84
C LEU A 507 30.62 -6.20 4.58
N GLU A 508 29.52 -6.54 3.90
CA GLU A 508 28.17 -6.58 4.47
C GLU A 508 28.06 -7.62 5.58
N ALA A 509 28.63 -8.81 5.36
CA ALA A 509 28.71 -9.84 6.39
C ALA A 509 29.44 -9.33 7.63
N ALA A 510 30.60 -8.68 7.46
CA ALA A 510 31.38 -8.11 8.57
C ALA A 510 30.59 -7.03 9.34
N LEU A 511 29.92 -6.12 8.64
CA LEU A 511 29.08 -5.08 9.25
C LEU A 511 27.94 -5.69 10.10
N LEU A 512 27.27 -6.72 9.59
CA LEU A 512 26.19 -7.41 10.32
C LEU A 512 26.71 -8.18 11.54
N TYR A 513 27.83 -8.89 11.43
CA TYR A 513 28.45 -9.54 12.58
C TYR A 513 28.90 -8.54 13.64
N HIS A 514 29.50 -7.41 13.24
CA HIS A 514 29.89 -6.35 14.17
C HIS A 514 28.69 -5.77 14.90
N ARG A 515 27.60 -5.49 14.18
CA ARG A 515 26.33 -5.03 14.77
C ARG A 515 25.78 -6.06 15.76
N ALA A 516 25.76 -7.35 15.40
CA ALA A 516 25.30 -8.41 16.28
C ALA A 516 26.14 -8.53 17.57
N ALA A 517 27.46 -8.47 17.45
CA ALA A 517 28.37 -8.52 18.60
C ALA A 517 28.20 -7.32 19.54
N ALA A 518 28.03 -6.11 18.98
CA ALA A 518 27.79 -4.91 19.78
C ALA A 518 26.50 -5.02 20.62
N LEU A 519 25.41 -5.49 20.03
CA LEU A 519 24.14 -5.70 20.74
C LEU A 519 24.23 -6.75 21.86
N LEU A 520 25.04 -7.80 21.66
CA LEU A 520 25.30 -8.81 22.69
C LEU A 520 26.10 -8.23 23.85
N ASP A 521 27.10 -7.39 23.59
CA ASP A 521 27.85 -6.70 24.64
C ASP A 521 26.96 -5.73 25.43
N GLU A 522 26.15 -4.92 24.75
CA GLU A 522 25.20 -3.98 25.37
C GLU A 522 24.22 -4.69 26.32
N THR A 523 23.88 -5.95 26.03
CA THR A 523 22.97 -6.76 26.85
C THR A 523 23.68 -7.65 27.88
N GLY A 524 25.01 -7.51 28.03
CA GLY A 524 25.80 -8.25 29.03
C GLY A 524 26.23 -9.66 28.62
N HIS A 525 26.15 -10.03 27.34
CA HIS A 525 26.46 -11.36 26.81
C HIS A 525 27.85 -11.41 26.14
N ALA A 526 28.88 -10.96 26.86
CA ALA A 526 30.24 -10.78 26.32
C ALA A 526 30.86 -12.07 25.72
N ALA A 527 30.54 -13.24 26.29
CA ALA A 527 31.03 -14.52 25.77
C ALA A 527 30.44 -14.85 24.38
N GLU A 528 29.14 -14.60 24.19
CA GLU A 528 28.48 -14.77 22.89
C GLU A 528 29.00 -13.73 21.87
N ALA A 529 29.19 -12.48 22.31
CA ALA A 529 29.76 -11.43 21.48
C ALA A 529 31.18 -11.78 20.99
N ALA A 530 32.02 -12.39 21.85
CA ALA A 530 33.35 -12.86 21.49
C ALA A 530 33.30 -13.96 20.42
N LEU A 531 32.35 -14.90 20.50
CA LEU A 531 32.13 -15.93 19.48
C LEU A 531 31.73 -15.32 18.14
N VAL A 532 30.83 -14.33 18.13
CA VAL A 532 30.41 -13.62 16.91
C VAL A 532 31.59 -12.86 16.28
N ARG A 533 32.39 -12.15 17.07
CA ARG A 533 33.62 -11.49 16.60
C ARG A 533 34.63 -12.48 16.00
N GLY A 534 34.71 -13.69 16.55
CA GLY A 534 35.54 -14.77 16.00
C GLY A 534 35.16 -15.12 14.56
N ARG A 535 33.87 -15.04 14.20
CA ARG A 535 33.41 -15.28 12.82
C ARG A 535 33.86 -14.21 11.84
N VAL A 536 33.95 -12.95 12.27
CA VAL A 536 34.46 -11.84 11.44
C VAL A 536 35.90 -12.10 11.01
N ARG A 537 36.73 -12.62 11.91
CA ARG A 537 38.14 -12.93 11.63
C ARG A 537 38.35 -14.00 10.56
N ASN A 538 37.31 -14.81 10.31
CA ASN A 538 37.33 -15.87 9.31
C ASN A 538 36.79 -15.40 7.96
N ILE A 539 36.27 -14.17 7.85
CA ILE A 539 35.95 -13.58 6.55
C ILE A 539 37.27 -13.18 5.89
N PRO A 540 37.56 -13.67 4.67
CA PRO A 540 38.70 -13.19 3.87
C PRO A 540 38.65 -11.67 3.82
N THR A 541 39.77 -11.01 4.15
CA THR A 541 39.83 -9.55 4.35
C THR A 541 39.08 -8.78 3.27
N ALA A 542 38.15 -7.93 3.73
CA ALA A 542 37.68 -6.77 2.98
C ALA A 542 38.84 -5.84 2.62
#